data_AF-K0B5K3-F1
#
_entry.id   AF-K0B5K3-F1
#
_cell.length_a   1.000
_cell.length_b   1.000
_cell.length_c   1.000
_cell.angle_alpha   90.00
_cell.angle_beta   90.00
_cell.angle_gamma   90.00
#
_symmetry.space_group_name_H-M   'P 1'
#
loop_
_entity.id
_entity.type
_entity.pdbx_description
1 polymer ?
#
loop_
_entity_poly.entity_id
_entity_poly.type
_entity_poly.pdbx_seq_one_letter_code
_entity_poly.pdbx_strand_id
1 'polypeptide(L)'
;MRSHNPLYPIEVDDYPKLFDYVLTANGLVYFQSLKRNYILGKNMTQDEYNKLRLLYVYCATANRNPSEVFAWQDLCVTLDNKGIIEKEMFHSKEDLINKQLITKNPHYHSGLYRKYTEFVKNKMNSE
;
A
#
# COMPACT_ATOMS: atom_id res chain seq x y z
N MET A 1 23.65 9.34 4.86
CA MET A 1 22.95 8.83 3.66
C MET A 1 21.57 9.45 3.64
N ARG A 2 21.18 10.19 2.59
CA ARG A 2 19.79 10.63 2.43
C ARG A 2 18.93 9.37 2.41
N SER A 3 18.00 9.22 3.34
CA SER A 3 16.96 8.18 3.23
C SER A 3 16.31 8.36 1.87
N HIS A 4 16.50 7.41 0.96
CA HIS A 4 15.84 7.46 -0.34
C HIS A 4 14.33 7.48 -0.05
N ASN A 5 13.65 8.53 -0.49
CA ASN A 5 12.21 8.65 -0.36
C ASN A 5 11.60 7.91 -1.57
N PRO A 6 11.00 6.71 -1.38
CA PRO A 6 10.47 5.89 -2.48
C PRO A 6 9.31 6.55 -3.23
N LEU A 7 8.71 7.59 -2.65
CA LEU A 7 7.59 8.32 -3.23
C LEU A 7 7.95 9.75 -3.63
N TYR A 8 9.24 10.08 -3.75
CA TYR A 8 9.66 11.39 -4.23
C TYR A 8 8.96 11.75 -5.55
N PRO A 9 8.37 12.97 -5.69
CA PRO A 9 8.60 14.19 -4.91
C PRO A 9 7.67 14.40 -3.71
N ILE A 10 6.96 13.38 -3.26
CA ILE A 10 6.06 13.50 -2.11
C ILE A 10 6.89 13.46 -0.83
N GLU A 11 6.84 14.51 -0.02
CA GLU A 11 7.55 14.56 1.27
C GLU A 11 7.06 13.46 2.23
N VAL A 12 7.97 12.95 3.08
CA VAL A 12 7.65 11.87 4.02
C VAL A 12 6.54 12.26 5.00
N ASP A 13 6.49 13.52 5.40
CA ASP A 13 5.44 14.06 6.28
C ASP A 13 4.05 14.07 5.62
N ASP A 14 4.03 14.04 4.29
CA ASP A 14 2.81 14.01 3.48
C ASP A 14 2.32 12.59 3.20
N TYR A 15 3.07 11.54 3.55
CA TYR A 15 2.66 10.15 3.34
C TYR A 15 1.27 9.82 3.90
N PRO A 16 0.90 10.22 5.13
CA PRO A 16 -0.42 9.92 5.68
C PRO A 16 -1.58 10.56 4.92
N LYS A 17 -1.32 11.48 3.97
CA LYS A 17 -2.33 12.19 3.18
C LYS A 17 -2.59 11.51 1.83
N LEU A 18 -1.84 10.46 1.49
CA LEU A 18 -1.80 9.90 0.13
C LEU A 18 -3.03 9.12 -0.29
N PHE A 19 -3.67 8.46 0.67
CA PHE A 19 -4.74 7.50 0.39
C PHE A 19 -6.02 7.85 1.14
N ASP A 20 -7.14 7.47 0.53
CA ASP A 20 -8.49 7.80 0.98
C ASP A 20 -8.96 7.00 2.20
N TYR A 21 -8.23 5.94 2.56
CA TYR A 21 -8.48 5.11 3.73
C TYR A 21 -7.21 4.91 4.58
N VAL A 22 -7.43 4.63 5.86
CA VAL A 22 -6.40 4.24 6.84
C VAL A 22 -6.85 3.00 7.62
N LEU A 23 -5.89 2.30 8.23
CA LEU A 23 -6.14 1.14 9.07
C LEU A 23 -6.90 1.52 10.35
N THR A 24 -7.86 0.69 10.75
CA THR A 24 -8.34 0.67 12.13
C THR A 24 -7.43 -0.22 12.99
N ALA A 25 -7.62 -0.22 14.31
CA ALA A 25 -6.89 -1.15 15.19
C ALA A 25 -7.13 -2.62 14.80
N ASN A 26 -8.38 -2.99 14.47
CA ASN A 26 -8.72 -4.32 13.97
C ASN A 26 -8.09 -4.59 12.59
N GLY A 27 -8.05 -3.57 11.73
CA GLY A 27 -7.32 -3.61 10.46
C GLY A 27 -5.85 -3.95 10.64
N LEU A 28 -5.18 -3.33 11.62
CA LEU A 28 -3.78 -3.59 11.92
C LEU A 28 -3.58 -5.04 12.36
N VAL A 29 -4.43 -5.57 13.24
CA VAL A 29 -4.37 -6.98 13.67
C VAL A 29 -4.54 -7.92 12.48
N TYR A 30 -5.52 -7.66 11.62
CA TYR A 30 -5.76 -8.47 10.42
C TYR A 30 -4.59 -8.40 9.42
N PHE A 31 -4.04 -7.20 9.21
CA PHE A 31 -2.85 -6.99 8.39
C PHE A 31 -1.67 -7.82 8.89
N GLN A 32 -1.39 -7.83 10.20
CA GLN A 32 -0.29 -8.62 10.76
C GLN A 32 -0.50 -10.13 10.54
N SER A 33 -1.75 -10.60 10.60
CA SER A 33 -2.09 -11.99 10.27
C SER A 33 -1.79 -12.33 8.81
N LEU A 34 -2.22 -11.49 7.86
CA LEU A 34 -1.93 -11.67 6.44
C LEU A 34 -0.42 -11.59 6.14
N LYS A 35 0.27 -10.58 6.69
CA LYS A 35 1.72 -10.41 6.53
C LYS A 35 2.47 -11.65 7.04
N ARG A 36 2.07 -12.20 8.19
CA ARG A 36 2.63 -13.45 8.72
C ARG A 36 2.36 -14.64 7.81
N ASN A 37 1.15 -14.80 7.29
CA ASN A 37 0.82 -15.91 6.38
C ASN A 37 1.67 -15.84 5.10
N TYR A 38 1.86 -14.64 4.55
CA TYR A 38 2.73 -14.40 3.40
C TYR A 38 4.19 -14.77 3.68
N ILE A 39 4.75 -14.28 4.80
CA ILE A 39 6.14 -14.57 5.20
C ILE A 39 6.37 -16.07 5.40
N LEU A 40 5.39 -16.77 5.96
CA LEU A 40 5.45 -18.22 6.17
C LEU A 40 5.20 -19.04 4.89
N GLY A 41 4.98 -18.39 3.74
CA GLY A 41 4.73 -19.06 2.46
C GLY A 41 3.43 -19.88 2.45
N LYS A 42 2.44 -19.51 3.26
CA LYS A 42 1.15 -20.19 3.24
C LYS A 42 0.41 -19.91 1.94
N ASN A 43 -0.39 -20.87 1.51
CA ASN A 43 -1.33 -20.65 0.41
C ASN A 43 -2.34 -19.58 0.83
N MET A 44 -2.39 -18.50 0.06
CA MET A 44 -3.33 -17.40 0.21
C MET A 44 -4.12 -17.27 -1.10
N THR A 45 -5.36 -16.83 -0.99
CA THR A 45 -6.23 -16.54 -2.12
C THR A 45 -5.85 -15.22 -2.79
N GLN A 46 -6.32 -15.02 -4.03
CA GLN A 46 -6.17 -13.75 -4.75
C GLN A 46 -6.69 -12.56 -3.93
N ASP A 47 -7.84 -12.73 -3.29
CA ASP A 47 -8.46 -11.71 -2.44
C ASP A 47 -7.60 -11.37 -1.21
N GLU A 48 -6.99 -12.38 -0.57
CA GLU A 48 -6.06 -12.15 0.53
C GLU A 48 -4.79 -11.42 0.10
N TYR A 49 -4.26 -11.70 -1.10
CA TYR A 49 -3.13 -10.95 -1.65
C TYR A 49 -3.49 -9.50 -1.97
N ASN A 50 -4.67 -9.25 -2.54
CA ASN A 50 -5.17 -7.89 -2.77
C ASN A 50 -5.30 -7.12 -1.44
N LYS A 51 -5.89 -7.75 -0.41
CA LYS A 51 -6.01 -7.17 0.93
C LYS A 51 -4.65 -6.90 1.55
N LEU A 52 -3.68 -7.80 1.37
CA LEU A 52 -2.32 -7.58 1.83
C LEU A 52 -1.70 -6.34 1.17
N ARG A 53 -1.81 -6.18 -0.15
CA ARG A 53 -1.31 -4.98 -0.87
C ARG A 53 -1.94 -3.69 -0.32
N LEU A 54 -3.26 -3.67 -0.19
CA LEU A 54 -4.03 -2.52 0.33
C LEU A 54 -3.63 -2.14 1.75
N LEU A 55 -3.64 -3.11 2.67
CA LEU A 55 -3.37 -2.85 4.08
C LEU A 55 -1.91 -2.49 4.33
N TYR A 56 -0.98 -3.06 3.56
CA TYR A 56 0.43 -2.76 3.71
C TYR A 56 0.73 -1.30 3.34
N VAL A 57 0.22 -0.80 2.21
CA VAL A 57 0.45 0.61 1.84
C VAL A 57 -0.14 1.58 2.86
N TYR A 58 -1.31 1.25 3.44
CA TYR A 58 -1.91 2.05 4.51
C TYR A 58 -1.06 2.04 5.78
N CYS A 59 -0.50 0.90 6.16
CA CYS A 59 0.41 0.79 7.31
C CYS A 59 1.71 1.59 7.09
N ALA A 60 2.34 1.39 5.93
CA ALA A 60 3.64 1.99 5.62
C ALA A 60 3.57 3.52 5.59
N THR A 61 2.52 4.06 4.96
CA THR A 61 2.35 5.52 4.84
C THR A 61 1.90 6.19 6.14
N ALA A 62 1.05 5.54 6.94
CA ALA A 62 0.67 6.06 8.26
C ALA A 62 1.87 6.20 9.20
N ASN A 63 2.84 5.29 9.11
CA ASN A 63 4.04 5.29 9.93
C ASN A 63 5.14 6.25 9.44
N ARG A 64 4.94 6.96 8.32
CA ARG A 64 5.95 7.83 7.71
C ARG A 64 7.31 7.14 7.54
N ASN A 65 7.29 5.85 7.17
CA ASN A 65 8.49 5.02 7.13
C ASN A 65 8.86 4.67 5.67
N PRO A 66 9.87 5.34 5.08
CA PRO A 66 10.34 5.04 3.73
C PRO A 66 10.72 3.57 3.51
N SER A 67 11.33 2.92 4.50
CA SER A 67 11.75 1.51 4.39
C SER A 67 10.55 0.56 4.29
N GLU A 68 9.47 0.80 5.02
CA GLU A 68 8.24 0.00 4.89
C GLU A 68 7.54 0.27 3.55
N VAL A 69 7.62 1.49 3.02
CA VAL A 69 7.09 1.79 1.69
C VAL A 69 7.88 1.07 0.59
N PHE A 70 9.20 1.02 0.69
CA PHE A 70 10.03 0.18 -0.20
C PHE A 70 9.64 -1.29 -0.10
N ALA A 71 9.53 -1.83 1.11
CA ALA A 71 9.16 -3.23 1.31
C ALA A 71 7.75 -3.55 0.77
N TRP A 72 6.83 -2.58 0.78
CA TRP A 72 5.55 -2.70 0.08
C TRP A 72 5.70 -2.74 -1.44
N GLN A 73 6.51 -1.85 -2.03
CA GLN A 73 6.79 -1.85 -3.48
C GLN A 73 7.41 -3.18 -3.93
N ASP A 74 8.40 -3.70 -3.18
CA ASP A 74 9.04 -4.98 -3.45
C ASP A 74 8.05 -6.15 -3.36
N LEU A 75 7.12 -6.10 -2.39
CA LEU A 75 6.05 -7.09 -2.28
C LEU A 75 5.15 -7.07 -3.52
N CYS A 76 4.74 -5.90 -4.00
CA CYS A 76 3.93 -5.77 -5.21
C CYS A 76 4.64 -6.38 -6.43
N VAL A 77 5.91 -6.02 -6.65
CA VAL A 77 6.74 -6.56 -7.74
C VAL A 77 6.88 -8.09 -7.62
N THR A 78 7.13 -8.58 -6.41
CA THR A 78 7.28 -10.03 -6.16
C THR A 78 6.00 -10.80 -6.47
N LEU A 79 4.84 -10.25 -6.10
CA LEU A 79 3.55 -10.85 -6.37
C LEU A 79 3.23 -10.82 -7.88
N ASP A 80 3.52 -9.71 -8.56
CA ASP A 80 3.34 -9.58 -10.01
C ASP A 80 4.19 -10.62 -10.76
N ASN A 81 5.45 -10.79 -10.37
CA ASN A 81 6.35 -11.80 -10.95
C ASN A 81 5.88 -13.25 -10.72
N LYS A 82 5.04 -13.48 -9.71
CA LYS A 82 4.41 -14.79 -9.44
C LYS A 82 3.08 -14.98 -10.18
N GLY A 83 2.68 -14.01 -11.03
CA GLY A 83 1.39 -14.00 -11.71
C GLY A 83 0.21 -13.62 -10.79
N ILE A 84 0.48 -13.15 -9.57
CA ILE A 84 -0.53 -12.69 -8.60
C ILE A 84 -0.74 -11.20 -8.83
N ILE A 85 -1.47 -10.90 -9.90
CA ILE A 85 -1.74 -9.53 -10.34
C ILE A 85 -2.93 -8.92 -9.58
N GLU A 86 -3.03 -7.59 -9.61
CA GLU A 86 -4.20 -6.89 -9.05
C GLU A 86 -5.45 -7.17 -9.91
N LYS A 87 -6.37 -7.98 -9.38
CA LYS A 87 -7.64 -8.32 -10.01
C LYS A 87 -8.78 -8.18 -9.01
N GLU A 88 -9.86 -7.50 -9.38
CA GLU A 88 -11.05 -7.30 -8.52
C GLU A 88 -10.73 -6.65 -7.15
N MET A 89 -9.67 -5.84 -7.09
CA MET A 89 -9.22 -5.19 -5.84
C MET A 89 -10.27 -4.25 -5.23
N PHE A 90 -11.23 -3.78 -6.03
CA PHE A 90 -12.36 -3.01 -5.53
C PHE A 90 -13.26 -3.83 -4.58
N HIS A 91 -13.55 -5.10 -4.91
CA HIS A 91 -14.30 -5.99 -4.02
C HIS A 91 -13.53 -6.25 -2.72
N SER A 92 -12.21 -6.46 -2.82
CA SER A 92 -11.36 -6.62 -1.64
C SER A 92 -11.40 -5.39 -0.74
N LYS A 93 -11.39 -4.18 -1.32
CA LYS A 93 -11.53 -2.92 -0.58
C LYS A 93 -12.90 -2.77 0.06
N GLU A 94 -13.98 -3.09 -0.64
CA GLU A 94 -15.34 -3.07 -0.08
C GLU A 94 -15.49 -4.03 1.10
N ASP A 95 -14.94 -5.24 1.01
CA ASP A 95 -14.94 -6.19 2.13
C ASP A 95 -14.20 -5.64 3.36
N LEU A 96 -13.05 -4.97 3.16
CA LEU A 96 -12.32 -4.32 4.26
C LEU A 96 -13.12 -3.19 4.92
N ILE A 97 -13.89 -2.42 4.14
CA ILE A 97 -14.79 -1.37 4.64
C ILE A 97 -15.94 -1.99 5.44
N ASN A 98 -16.61 -2.99 4.87
CA ASN A 98 -17.74 -3.66 5.49
C ASN A 98 -17.36 -4.34 6.81
N LYS A 99 -16.13 -4.86 6.90
CA LYS A 99 -15.56 -5.45 8.13
C LYS A 99 -14.95 -4.42 9.09
N GLN A 100 -15.02 -3.12 8.78
CA GLN A 100 -14.46 -2.04 9.60
C GLN A 100 -12.95 -2.20 9.87
N LEU A 101 -12.23 -2.80 8.92
CA LEU A 101 -10.78 -2.97 8.97
C LEU A 101 -10.04 -1.74 8.44
N ILE A 102 -10.71 -0.95 7.61
CA ILE A 102 -10.26 0.36 7.17
C ILE A 102 -11.36 1.40 7.38
N THR A 103 -10.96 2.66 7.54
CA THR A 103 -11.89 3.79 7.68
C THR A 103 -11.43 4.97 6.82
N LYS A 104 -12.34 5.89 6.50
CA LYS A 104 -12.01 7.07 5.70
C LYS A 104 -10.91 7.87 6.37
N ASN A 105 -9.92 8.27 5.58
CA ASN A 105 -8.81 9.07 6.06
C ASN A 105 -9.20 10.55 6.15
N PRO A 106 -9.26 11.16 7.35
CA PRO A 106 -9.61 12.57 7.51
C PRO A 106 -8.55 13.52 6.95
N HIS A 107 -7.33 13.02 6.68
CA HIS A 107 -6.20 13.80 6.19
C HIS A 107 -5.95 13.60 4.69
N TYR A 108 -6.82 12.86 3.99
CA TYR A 108 -6.64 12.56 2.57
C TYR A 108 -6.60 13.83 1.72
N HIS A 109 -5.58 13.94 0.87
CA HIS A 109 -5.44 14.98 -0.13
C HIS A 109 -5.56 14.37 -1.53
N SER A 110 -6.70 14.61 -2.18
CA SER A 110 -6.98 14.08 -3.52
C SER A 110 -5.92 14.50 -4.54
N GLY A 111 -5.40 13.54 -5.30
CA GLY A 111 -4.42 13.78 -6.35
C GLY A 111 -2.98 13.97 -5.86
N LEU A 112 -2.71 13.91 -4.54
CA LEU A 112 -1.34 14.02 -4.03
C LEU A 112 -0.44 12.90 -4.57
N TYR A 113 -0.93 11.66 -4.57
CA TYR A 113 -0.22 10.52 -5.14
C TYR A 113 0.00 10.64 -6.66
N ARG A 114 -0.84 11.41 -7.36
CA ARG A 114 -0.68 11.63 -8.81
C ARG A 114 0.66 12.30 -9.12
N LYS A 115 1.13 13.21 -8.25
CA LYS A 115 2.45 13.86 -8.40
C LYS A 115 3.59 12.85 -8.52
N TYR A 116 3.57 11.80 -7.69
CA TYR A 116 4.54 10.71 -7.78
C TYR A 116 4.43 9.97 -9.12
N THR A 117 3.21 9.57 -9.51
CA THR A 117 3.01 8.84 -10.77
C THR A 117 3.43 9.62 -12.01
N GLU A 118 3.19 10.94 -12.03
CA GLU A 118 3.61 11.83 -13.12
C GLU A 118 5.13 11.99 -13.15
N PHE A 119 5.76 12.15 -11.98
CA PHE A 119 7.22 12.22 -11.87
C PHE A 119 7.90 10.95 -12.41
N VAL A 120 7.43 9.77 -12.02
CA VAL A 120 7.96 8.49 -12.50
C VAL A 120 7.81 8.36 -14.02
N LYS A 121 6.61 8.66 -14.56
CA LYS A 121 6.36 8.62 -16.01
C LYS A 121 7.30 9.55 -16.79
N ASN A 122 7.47 10.79 -16.31
CA ASN A 122 8.33 11.76 -16.98
C ASN A 122 9.80 11.31 -16.99
N LYS A 123 10.27 10.69 -15.89
CA LYS A 123 11.61 10.12 -15.85
C LYS A 123 11.80 8.96 -16.83
N MET A 124 10.86 8.02 -16.88
CA MET A 124 10.91 6.89 -17.81
C MET A 124 10.89 7.33 -19.28
N ASN A 125 10.21 8.44 -19.60
CA ASN A 125 10.16 8.98 -20.96
C ASN A 125 11.36 9.87 -21.32
N SER A 126 12.23 10.19 -20.35
CA SER A 126 13.43 11.02 -20.54
C SER A 126 14.71 10.18 -20.64
N GLU A 127 14.59 8.85 -20.57
CA GLU A 127 15.64 7.85 -20.77
C GLU A 127 15.42 7.13 -22.10
#